data_AF-T1DV47-F1
#
_entry.id   AF-T1DV47-F1
#
_cell.length_a   1.000
_cell.length_b   1.000
_cell.length_c   1.000
_cell.angle_alpha   90.00
_cell.angle_beta   90.00
_cell.angle_gamma   90.00
#
_symmetry.space_group_name_H-M   'P 1'
#
loop_
_entity.id
_entity.type
_entity.pdbx_description
1 polymer ?
#
loop_
_entity_poly.entity_id
_entity_poly.type
_entity_poly.pdbx_seq_one_letter_code
_entity_poly.pdbx_strand_id
1 'polypeptide(L)'
;MLEHFYIDDAHKLLQECLRILKPNGILRISVPDLQQHIQTYCELKNTKEAYRAAEVIRNLTQEYLHLSVWDYDRLEYELQCIGFSHIQKRSYLQGNDKSLLFDLECRSKGSLYVEARKPESNI
;
A
#
# COMPACT_ATOMS: atom_id res chain seq x y z
N MET A 1 0.29 4.71 -6.45
CA MET A 1 1.38 4.68 -7.46
C MET A 1 2.01 3.30 -7.58
N LEU A 2 2.38 2.64 -6.47
CA LEU A 2 3.08 1.35 -6.47
C LEU A 2 2.31 0.25 -7.23
N GLU A 3 0.98 0.27 -7.13
CA GLU A 3 0.02 -0.60 -7.81
C GLU A 3 0.03 -0.50 -9.35
N HIS A 4 0.65 0.54 -9.92
CA HIS A 4 0.81 0.70 -11.37
C HIS A 4 2.06 0.02 -11.94
N PHE A 5 2.84 -0.66 -11.10
CA PHE A 5 4.01 -1.42 -11.53
C PHE A 5 3.73 -2.92 -11.44
N TYR A 6 4.34 -3.71 -12.32
CA TYR A 6 4.44 -5.15 -12.08
C TYR A 6 5.24 -5.39 -10.79
N ILE A 7 5.00 -6.52 -10.11
CA ILE A 7 5.62 -6.84 -8.81
C ILE A 7 7.15 -6.68 -8.84
N ASP A 8 7.82 -7.16 -9.89
CA ASP A 8 9.28 -7.08 -10.01
C ASP A 8 9.79 -5.63 -10.16
N ASP A 9 9.00 -4.76 -10.80
CA ASP A 9 9.37 -3.35 -10.96
C ASP A 9 9.03 -2.53 -9.72
N ALA A 10 7.94 -2.87 -9.03
CA ALA A 10 7.63 -2.34 -7.71
C ALA A 10 8.74 -2.68 -6.70
N HIS A 11 9.26 -3.92 -6.72
CA HIS A 11 10.41 -4.34 -5.92
C HIS A 11 11.62 -3.43 -6.16
N LYS A 12 12.03 -3.27 -7.43
CA LYS A 12 13.17 -2.42 -7.81
C LYS A 12 12.96 -0.96 -7.37
N LEU A 13 11.74 -0.43 -7.51
CA LEU A 13 11.41 0.92 -7.05
C LEU A 13 11.62 1.06 -5.54
N LEU A 14 11.13 0.09 -4.75
CA LEU A 14 11.29 0.09 -3.29
C LEU A 14 12.76 -0.05 -2.87
N GLN A 15 13.57 -0.85 -3.59
CA GLN A 15 15.02 -0.91 -3.39
C GLN A 15 15.68 0.45 -3.64
N GLU A 16 15.30 1.13 -4.72
CA GLU A 16 15.82 2.47 -5.02
C GLU A 16 15.39 3.50 -3.98
N CYS A 17 14.16 3.43 -3.47
CA CYS A 17 13.73 4.24 -2.33
C CYS A 17 14.63 4.02 -1.11
N LEU A 18 14.93 2.76 -0.75
CA LEU A 18 15.85 2.46 0.36
C LEU A 18 17.25 3.06 0.08
N ARG A 19 17.77 2.90 -1.14
CA ARG A 19 19.10 3.39 -1.53
C ARG A 19 19.23 4.90 -1.30
N ILE A 20 18.24 5.69 -1.74
CA ILE A 20 18.32 7.16 -1.71
C ILE A 20 17.90 7.79 -0.38
N LEU A 21 17.11 7.11 0.44
CA LEU A 21 16.69 7.64 1.74
C LEU A 21 17.91 7.90 2.63
N LYS A 22 17.86 8.97 3.42
CA LYS A 22 18.85 9.19 4.49
C LYS A 22 18.67 8.11 5.57
N PRO A 23 19.72 7.76 6.34
CA PRO A 23 19.56 6.93 7.53
C PRO A 23 18.43 7.45 8.42
N ASN A 24 17.62 6.55 8.97
CA ASN A 24 16.38 6.86 9.71
C ASN A 24 15.27 7.56 8.91
N GLY A 25 15.45 7.76 7.60
CA GLY A 25 14.41 8.30 6.71
C GLY A 25 13.20 7.39 6.66
N ILE A 26 12.01 8.00 6.61
CA ILE A 26 10.72 7.30 6.57
C ILE A 26 10.21 7.27 5.14
N LEU A 27 9.86 6.08 4.67
CA LEU A 27 9.04 5.87 3.49
C LEU A 27 7.58 5.69 3.95
N ARG A 28 6.65 6.45 3.37
CA ARG A 28 5.22 6.23 3.53
C ARG A 28 4.61 5.82 2.18
N ILE A 29 3.90 4.71 2.18
CA ILE A 29 3.24 4.14 1.00
C ILE A 29 1.72 4.21 1.21
N SER A 30 1.00 4.67 0.19
CA SER A 30 -0.46 4.60 0.08
C SER A 30 -0.82 3.86 -1.21
N VAL A 31 -1.56 2.76 -1.08
CA VAL A 31 -2.04 1.90 -2.18
C VAL A 31 -3.46 1.42 -1.88
N PRO A 32 -4.25 0.98 -2.87
CA PRO A 32 -5.53 0.32 -2.60
C PRO A 32 -5.36 -0.90 -1.68
N ASP A 33 -6.21 -1.02 -0.64
CA ASP A 33 -6.15 -2.13 0.33
C ASP A 33 -6.89 -3.37 -0.21
N LEU A 34 -6.15 -4.38 -0.67
CA LEU A 34 -6.71 -5.63 -1.19
C LEU A 34 -7.67 -6.30 -0.19
N GLN A 35 -7.30 -6.36 1.09
CA GLN A 35 -8.10 -7.02 2.13
C GLN A 35 -9.47 -6.34 2.28
N GLN A 36 -9.48 -5.01 2.32
CA GLN A 36 -10.71 -4.24 2.43
C GLN A 36 -11.62 -4.39 1.20
N HIS A 37 -11.04 -4.45 0.01
CA HIS A 37 -11.80 -4.66 -1.23
C HIS A 37 -12.38 -6.08 -1.31
N ILE A 38 -11.63 -7.11 -0.88
CA ILE A 38 -12.16 -8.48 -0.77
C ILE A 38 -13.31 -8.55 0.23
N GLN A 39 -13.17 -7.90 1.39
CA GLN A 39 -14.25 -7.85 2.38
C GLN A 39 -15.51 -7.19 1.78
N THR A 40 -15.34 -6.06 1.10
CA THR A 40 -16.46 -5.35 0.42
C THR A 40 -17.11 -6.23 -0.65
N TYR A 41 -16.32 -6.96 -1.45
CA TYR A 41 -16.83 -7.94 -2.41
C TYR A 41 -17.71 -9.00 -1.73
N CYS A 42 -17.21 -9.61 -0.65
CA CYS A 42 -17.92 -10.65 0.09
C CYS A 42 -19.20 -10.11 0.74
N GLU A 43 -19.16 -8.91 1.31
CA GLU A 43 -20.33 -8.25 1.89
C GLU A 43 -21.42 -8.00 0.83
N LEU A 44 -21.05 -7.43 -0.33
CA LEU A 44 -21.99 -7.17 -1.42
C LEU A 44 -22.66 -8.46 -1.94
N LYS A 45 -21.96 -9.60 -1.95
CA LYS A 45 -22.53 -10.89 -2.36
C LYS A 45 -23.70 -11.36 -1.51
N ASN A 46 -23.82 -10.85 -0.29
CA ASN A 46 -24.92 -11.17 0.62
C ASN A 46 -26.07 -10.13 0.57
N THR A 47 -26.08 -9.25 -0.44
CA THR A 47 -27.08 -8.19 -0.59
C THR A 47 -27.88 -8.33 -1.89
N LYS A 48 -28.91 -7.48 -2.06
CA LYS A 48 -29.64 -7.33 -3.34
C LYS A 48 -28.75 -6.77 -4.46
N GLU A 49 -27.58 -6.22 -4.13
CA GLU A 49 -26.62 -5.64 -5.07
C GLU A 49 -25.47 -6.60 -5.43
N ALA A 50 -25.62 -7.90 -5.22
CA ALA A 50 -24.57 -8.90 -5.47
C ALA A 50 -23.99 -8.91 -6.90
N TYR A 51 -24.72 -8.35 -7.88
CA TYR A 51 -24.26 -8.17 -9.26
C TYR A 51 -23.12 -7.13 -9.37
N ARG A 52 -23.06 -6.16 -8.45
CA ARG A 52 -22.03 -5.11 -8.38
C ARG A 52 -20.73 -5.58 -7.72
N ALA A 53 -20.73 -6.72 -7.02
CA ALA A 53 -19.56 -7.20 -6.30
C ALA A 53 -18.33 -7.32 -7.23
N ALA A 54 -18.51 -7.83 -8.47
CA ALA A 54 -17.42 -7.95 -9.43
C ALA A 54 -16.81 -6.59 -9.84
N GLU A 55 -17.55 -5.49 -9.74
CA GLU A 55 -17.05 -4.13 -9.99
C GLU A 55 -15.98 -3.73 -8.98
N VAL A 56 -16.08 -4.19 -7.72
CA VAL A 56 -15.07 -3.94 -6.68
C VAL A 56 -13.71 -4.54 -7.08
N ILE A 57 -13.72 -5.77 -7.58
CA ILE A 57 -12.50 -6.46 -8.02
C ILE A 57 -11.98 -5.86 -9.34
N ARG A 58 -12.88 -5.53 -10.28
CA ARG A 58 -12.51 -4.87 -11.53
C ARG A 58 -11.85 -3.51 -11.28
N ASN A 59 -12.43 -2.69 -10.40
CA ASN A 59 -11.88 -1.40 -10.02
C ASN A 59 -10.48 -1.54 -9.40
N LEU A 60 -10.30 -2.54 -8.54
CA LEU A 60 -9.01 -2.80 -7.90
C LEU A 60 -7.93 -3.28 -8.90
N THR A 61 -8.30 -4.08 -9.91
CA THR A 61 -7.32 -4.84 -10.73
C THR A 61 -7.18 -4.42 -12.18
N GLN A 62 -8.16 -3.72 -12.76
CA GLN A 62 -8.23 -3.45 -14.20
C GLN A 62 -8.46 -1.97 -14.54
N GLU A 63 -9.02 -1.21 -13.61
CA GLU A 63 -9.21 0.23 -13.79
C GLU A 63 -7.92 0.98 -13.41
N TYR A 64 -7.76 2.20 -13.95
CA TYR A 64 -6.62 3.08 -13.66
C TYR A 64 -5.22 2.50 -13.97
N LEU A 65 -5.13 1.48 -14.83
CA LEU A 65 -3.86 0.83 -15.19
C LEU A 65 -3.14 0.23 -13.97
N HIS A 66 -3.87 -0.38 -13.04
CA HIS A 66 -3.26 -1.21 -12.00
C HIS A 66 -2.66 -2.47 -12.62
N LEU A 67 -1.43 -2.79 -12.25
CA LEU A 67 -0.67 -3.97 -12.68
C LEU A 67 -0.37 -4.93 -11.53
N SER A 68 -0.59 -4.49 -10.29
CA SER A 68 -0.43 -5.31 -9.09
C SER A 68 -1.44 -4.92 -8.00
N VAL A 69 -1.62 -5.80 -7.02
CA VAL A 69 -2.44 -5.57 -5.82
C VAL A 69 -1.62 -5.81 -4.57
N TRP A 70 -1.98 -5.14 -3.48
CA TRP A 70 -1.23 -5.16 -2.23
C TRP A 70 -2.17 -5.26 -1.03
N ASP A 71 -1.84 -6.16 -0.11
CA ASP A 71 -2.31 -6.12 1.27
C ASP A 71 -1.13 -5.79 2.20
N TYR A 72 -1.40 -5.71 3.50
CA TYR A 72 -0.37 -5.39 4.48
C TYR A 72 0.72 -6.46 4.52
N ASP A 73 0.34 -7.73 4.58
CA ASP A 73 1.27 -8.85 4.77
C ASP A 73 2.26 -8.94 3.59
N ARG A 74 1.79 -8.80 2.35
CA ARG A 74 2.66 -8.80 1.17
C ARG A 74 3.61 -7.61 1.17
N LEU A 75 3.10 -6.41 1.45
CA LEU A 75 3.90 -5.18 1.42
C LEU A 75 4.93 -5.16 2.56
N GLU A 76 4.55 -5.64 3.75
CA GLU A 76 5.45 -5.80 4.89
C GLU A 76 6.59 -6.77 4.54
N TYR A 77 6.26 -7.95 4.03
CA TYR A 77 7.25 -8.94 3.60
C TYR A 77 8.23 -8.34 2.58
N GLU A 78 7.72 -7.62 1.58
CA GLU A 78 8.52 -6.98 0.54
C GLU A 78 9.54 -5.98 1.14
N LEU A 79 9.06 -5.10 2.01
CA LEU A 79 9.87 -4.09 2.67
C LEU A 79 10.92 -4.72 3.59
N GLN A 80 10.55 -5.78 4.31
CA GLN A 80 11.49 -6.55 5.15
C GLN A 80 12.59 -7.19 4.30
N CYS A 81 12.24 -7.85 3.20
CA CYS A 81 13.20 -8.48 2.30
C CYS A 81 14.18 -7.49 1.67
N ILE A 82 13.73 -6.28 1.37
CA ILE A 82 14.56 -5.20 0.83
C ILE A 82 15.52 -4.63 1.90
N GLY A 83 15.17 -4.75 3.18
CA GLY A 83 15.99 -4.29 4.31
C GLY A 83 15.48 -3.02 4.99
N PHE A 84 14.21 -2.65 4.82
CA PHE A 84 13.58 -1.66 5.68
C PHE A 84 13.37 -2.22 7.10
N SER A 85 13.26 -1.32 8.08
CA SER A 85 12.96 -1.63 9.48
C SER A 85 11.74 -0.86 9.98
N HIS A 86 11.23 -1.20 11.16
CA HIS A 86 10.11 -0.50 11.80
C HIS A 86 8.89 -0.33 10.88
N ILE A 87 8.52 -1.41 10.20
CA ILE A 87 7.40 -1.42 9.25
C ILE A 87 6.09 -1.50 10.03
N GLN A 88 5.17 -0.58 9.76
CA GLN A 88 3.93 -0.47 10.51
C GLN A 88 2.77 -0.06 9.61
N LYS A 89 1.63 -0.75 9.75
CA LYS A 89 0.35 -0.28 9.20
C LYS A 89 -0.03 1.05 9.85
N ARG A 90 -0.56 1.96 9.04
CA ARG A 90 -1.01 3.29 9.44
C ARG A 90 -2.44 3.55 8.98
N SER A 91 -2.97 4.66 9.46
CA SER A 91 -4.28 5.18 9.07
C SER A 91 -4.13 6.48 8.28
N TYR A 92 -5.22 6.90 7.65
CA TYR A 92 -5.33 8.19 6.94
C TYR A 92 -4.86 9.34 7.84
N LEU A 93 -3.94 10.16 7.31
CA LEU A 93 -3.33 11.32 7.99
C LEU A 93 -2.79 11.04 9.40
N GLN A 94 -2.36 9.79 9.68
CA GLN A 94 -1.73 9.41 10.93
C GLN A 94 -0.37 8.76 10.65
N GLY A 95 0.67 9.27 11.29
CA GLY A 95 2.04 8.83 11.06
C GLY A 95 3.07 9.63 11.84
N ASN A 96 4.33 9.24 11.69
CA ASN A 96 5.45 9.77 12.48
C ASN A 96 5.99 11.12 11.98
N ASP A 97 5.82 11.42 10.69
CA ASP A 97 6.28 12.66 10.07
C ASP A 97 5.10 13.39 9.42
N LYS A 98 4.77 14.58 9.93
CA LYS A 98 3.65 15.39 9.45
C LYS A 98 3.80 15.81 7.99
N SER A 99 5.02 15.94 7.49
CA SER A 99 5.27 16.34 6.08
C SER A 99 4.87 15.25 5.08
N LEU A 100 4.75 14.00 5.55
CA LEU A 100 4.34 12.86 4.73
C LEU A 100 2.82 12.60 4.80
N LEU A 101 2.08 13.36 5.61
CA LEU A 101 0.64 13.14 5.83
C LEU A 101 -0.18 13.95 4.81
N PHE A 102 -0.32 13.39 3.61
CA PHE A 102 -1.19 13.93 2.57
C PHE A 102 -1.84 12.78 1.80
N ASP A 103 -3.16 12.82 1.66
CA ASP A 103 -3.95 12.00 0.73
C ASP A 103 -5.35 12.67 0.60
N LEU A 104 -6.19 12.16 -0.30
CA LEU A 104 -7.57 12.60 -0.45
C LEU A 104 -8.50 11.89 0.54
N GLU A 105 -9.38 12.63 1.20
CA GLU A 105 -10.32 12.07 2.19
C GLU A 105 -11.20 10.94 1.61
N CYS A 106 -11.62 11.07 0.35
CA CYS A 106 -12.42 10.04 -0.33
C CYS A 106 -11.70 8.68 -0.46
N ARG A 107 -10.36 8.66 -0.37
CA ARG A 107 -9.54 7.45 -0.43
C ARG A 107 -9.29 6.81 0.94
N SER A 108 -9.64 7.52 2.02
CA SER A 108 -9.40 7.04 3.40
C SER A 108 -10.01 5.66 3.67
N LYS A 109 -11.15 5.34 3.05
CA LYS A 109 -11.90 4.08 3.24
C LYS A 109 -11.60 3.00 2.19
N GLY A 110 -10.50 3.10 1.45
CA GLY A 110 -10.08 2.06 0.51
C GLY A 110 -8.56 1.91 0.38
N SER A 111 -7.80 2.68 1.15
CA SER A 111 -6.34 2.71 1.05
C SER A 111 -5.67 2.04 2.24
N LEU A 112 -4.65 1.26 1.93
CA LEU A 112 -3.65 0.75 2.85
C LEU A 112 -2.55 1.79 2.97
N TYR A 113 -2.23 2.19 4.21
CA TYR A 113 -1.08 3.03 4.52
C TYR A 113 -0.05 2.21 5.27
N VAL A 114 1.21 2.26 4.81
CA VAL A 114 2.34 1.61 5.49
C VAL A 114 3.49 2.60 5.60
N GLU A 115 4.07 2.67 6.80
CA GLU A 115 5.32 3.38 7.04
C GLU A 115 6.44 2.40 7.29
N ALA A 116 7.62 2.69 6.74
CA ALA A 116 8.84 1.91 6.92
C ALA A 116 10.05 2.84 7.03
N ARG A 117 11.07 2.43 7.76
CA ARG A 117 12.25 3.25 8.04
C ARG A 117 13.52 2.63 7.46
N LYS A 118 14.34 3.43 6.79
CA LYS A 118 15.72 3.02 6.45
C LYS A 118 16.52 2.81 7.75
N PRO A 119 17.11 1.63 7.98
CA PRO A 119 17.93 1.39 9.16
C PRO A 119 19.08 2.39 9.30
N GLU A 120 19.60 2.53 10.52
CA GLU A 120 20.88 3.20 10.71
C GLU A 120 21.98 2.40 10.00
N SER A 121 22.90 3.10 9.34
CA SER A 121 24.12 2.46 8.88
C SER A 121 24.96 2.17 10.12
N ASN A 122 25.15 0.90 10.47
CA ASN A 122 26.18 0.52 11.43
C ASN A 122 27.53 0.90 10.80
N ILE A 123 28.09 2.03 11.23
CA ILE A 123 29.50 2.39 10.98
C ILE A 123 30.35 1.62 11.98
#